data_AF-A0A9E2GBJ5-F1
#
_entry.id   AF-A0A9E2GBJ5-F1
#
_cell.length_a   1.000
_cell.length_b   1.000
_cell.length_c   1.000
_cell.angle_alpha   90.00
_cell.angle_beta   90.00
_cell.angle_gamma   90.00
#
_symmetry.space_group_name_H-M   'P 1'
#
loop_
_entity.id
_entity.type
_entity.pdbx_description
1 polymer ?
#
loop_
_entity_poly.entity_id
_entity_poly.type
_entity_poly.pdbx_seq_one_letter_code
_entity_poly.pdbx_strand_id
1 'polypeptide(L)'
;MLSFLFSIRKIKKNKPGYLSPMQIVNGVVNLVDAKRKLNNREFELVHFIHLEISKYNEKKLFNSYMEYLEFLSYLICQFDIIIPYYKICGNPNYVNSIDMNDENEKHIYRLKSIEHLKNNIYKFEGDTVWDQMIIKFRTVFYGF
;
A
#
# COMPACT_ATOMS: atom_id res chain seq x y z
N MET A 1 7.35 7.28 -14.08
CA MET A 1 7.08 5.87 -14.46
C MET A 1 8.32 5.16 -15.02
N LEU A 2 9.02 5.71 -16.03
CA LEU A 2 10.26 5.13 -16.59
C LEU A 2 11.38 4.90 -15.55
N SER A 3 11.57 5.84 -14.61
CA SER A 3 12.56 5.72 -13.52
C SER A 3 12.26 4.57 -12.56
N PHE A 4 10.98 4.35 -12.22
CA PHE A 4 10.53 3.27 -11.34
C PHE A 4 10.85 1.90 -11.96
N LEU A 5 10.43 1.69 -13.21
CA LEU A 5 10.65 0.41 -13.91
C LEU A 5 12.14 0.07 -14.03
N PHE A 6 12.98 1.07 -14.28
CA PHE A 6 14.43 0.86 -14.38
C PHE A 6 15.06 0.48 -13.03
N SER A 7 14.73 1.21 -11.95
CA SER A 7 15.21 0.88 -10.61
C SER A 7 14.72 -0.50 -10.16
N ILE A 8 13.45 -0.84 -10.36
CA ILE A 8 12.91 -2.16 -10.01
C ILE A 8 13.61 -3.29 -10.77
N ARG A 9 13.89 -3.11 -12.06
CA ARG A 9 14.64 -4.11 -12.84
C ARG A 9 16.05 -4.35 -12.29
N LYS A 10 16.71 -3.33 -11.75
CA LYS A 10 18.01 -3.48 -11.07
C LYS A 10 17.87 -4.23 -9.76
N ILE A 11 16.94 -3.78 -8.92
CA ILE A 11 16.69 -4.36 -7.59
C ILE A 11 16.32 -5.84 -7.69
N LYS A 12 15.46 -6.22 -8.65
CA LYS A 12 15.11 -7.63 -8.93
C LYS A 12 16.29 -8.50 -9.36
N LYS A 13 17.37 -7.90 -9.86
CA LYS A 13 18.64 -8.58 -10.19
C LYS A 13 19.66 -8.50 -9.04
N ASN A 14 19.21 -8.20 -7.82
CA ASN A 14 20.05 -7.96 -6.64
C ASN A 14 21.13 -6.90 -6.88
N LYS A 15 20.80 -5.88 -7.66
CA LYS A 15 21.65 -4.69 -7.84
C LYS A 15 21.06 -3.51 -7.10
N PRO A 16 21.90 -2.63 -6.51
CA PRO A 16 21.41 -1.45 -5.82
C PRO A 16 20.52 -0.58 -6.72
N GLY A 17 19.42 -0.07 -6.16
CA GLY A 17 18.50 0.82 -6.85
C GLY A 17 17.88 1.84 -5.90
N TYR A 18 17.53 3.00 -6.44
CA TYR A 18 16.92 4.09 -5.68
C TYR A 18 15.47 4.26 -6.05
N LEU A 19 14.60 4.28 -5.04
CA LEU A 19 13.17 4.52 -5.19
C LEU A 19 12.65 5.34 -4.03
N SER A 20 11.74 6.27 -4.31
CA SER A 20 10.98 6.96 -3.27
C SER A 20 9.63 6.27 -3.01
N PRO A 21 9.01 6.47 -1.84
CA PRO A 21 7.66 6.01 -1.55
C PRO A 21 6.65 6.44 -2.63
N MET A 22 6.71 7.71 -3.07
CA MET A 22 5.92 8.22 -4.18
C MET A 22 6.12 7.40 -5.46
N GLN A 23 7.36 7.06 -5.83
CA GLN A 23 7.61 6.28 -7.04
C GLN A 23 7.07 4.86 -6.93
N ILE A 24 7.14 4.26 -5.74
CA ILE A 24 6.64 2.92 -5.48
C ILE A 24 5.12 2.90 -5.54
N VAL A 25 4.43 3.77 -4.78
CA VAL A 25 2.96 3.79 -4.72
C VAL A 25 2.33 4.05 -6.09
N ASN A 26 2.88 5.01 -6.86
CA ASN A 26 2.43 5.29 -8.23
C ASN A 26 2.73 4.14 -9.21
N GLY A 27 3.65 3.24 -8.87
CA GLY A 27 4.01 2.08 -9.68
C GLY A 27 3.20 0.82 -9.36
N VAL A 28 2.56 0.75 -8.18
CA VAL A 28 1.91 -0.46 -7.67
C VAL A 28 0.41 -0.27 -7.42
N VAL A 29 -0.07 0.95 -7.20
CA VAL A 29 -1.49 1.26 -7.01
C VAL A 29 -2.08 1.80 -8.32
N ASN A 30 -3.16 1.19 -8.78
CA ASN A 30 -3.92 1.61 -9.95
C ASN A 30 -5.22 2.31 -9.52
N LEU A 31 -5.16 3.64 -9.40
CA LEU A 31 -6.31 4.46 -8.99
C LEU A 31 -7.48 4.42 -10.00
N VAL A 32 -7.21 4.17 -11.28
CA VAL A 32 -8.26 4.03 -12.30
C VAL A 32 -9.05 2.75 -12.07
N ASP A 33 -8.35 1.65 -11.78
CA ASP A 33 -8.97 0.36 -11.45
C ASP A 33 -9.71 0.43 -10.10
N ALA A 34 -9.10 1.08 -9.09
CA ALA A 34 -9.74 1.31 -7.80
C ALA A 34 -11.06 2.08 -7.95
N LYS A 35 -11.09 3.17 -8.73
CA LYS A 35 -12.32 3.97 -8.97
C LYS A 35 -13.45 3.16 -9.60
N ARG A 36 -13.13 2.15 -10.41
CA ARG A 36 -14.11 1.30 -11.09
C ARG A 36 -14.67 0.19 -10.20
N LYS A 37 -13.87 -0.29 -9.24
CA LYS A 37 -14.17 -1.48 -8.43
C LYS A 37 -14.69 -1.17 -7.04
N LEU A 38 -14.30 -0.04 -6.47
CA LEU A 38 -14.61 0.33 -5.08
C LEU A 38 -15.84 1.21 -5.01
N ASN A 39 -16.52 1.19 -3.87
CA ASN A 39 -17.54 2.19 -3.58
C ASN A 39 -16.88 3.57 -3.31
N ASN A 40 -17.68 4.64 -3.35
CA ASN A 40 -17.18 6.02 -3.20
C ASN A 40 -16.34 6.22 -1.93
N ARG A 41 -16.82 5.69 -0.80
CA ARG A 41 -16.12 5.84 0.49
C ARG A 41 -14.78 5.09 0.47
N GLU A 42 -14.75 3.85 0.03
CA GLU A 42 -13.51 3.06 -0.08
C GLU A 42 -12.51 3.75 -1.02
N PHE A 43 -12.97 4.25 -2.17
CA PHE A 43 -12.13 4.96 -3.12
C PHE A 43 -11.54 6.25 -2.53
N GLU A 44 -12.35 7.07 -1.86
CA GLU A 44 -11.88 8.29 -1.20
C GLU A 44 -10.74 8.01 -0.21
N LEU A 45 -10.86 6.94 0.57
CA LEU A 45 -9.83 6.55 1.53
C LEU A 45 -8.56 6.02 0.86
N VAL A 46 -8.69 5.17 -0.17
CA VAL A 46 -7.55 4.71 -0.97
C VAL A 46 -6.84 5.88 -1.63
N HIS A 47 -7.59 6.82 -2.19
CA HIS A 47 -7.03 8.00 -2.83
C HIS A 47 -6.31 8.92 -1.83
N PHE A 48 -6.88 9.10 -0.63
CA PHE A 48 -6.24 9.86 0.43
C PHE A 48 -4.88 9.23 0.83
N ILE A 49 -4.86 7.93 1.15
CA ILE A 49 -3.62 7.19 1.48
C ILE A 49 -2.59 7.35 0.36
N HIS A 50 -3.02 7.22 -0.89
CA HIS A 50 -2.15 7.41 -2.05
C HIS A 50 -1.54 8.81 -2.11
N LEU A 51 -2.34 9.86 -1.90
CA LEU A 51 -1.86 11.24 -1.91
C LEU A 51 -0.88 11.52 -0.79
N GLU A 52 -1.15 11.03 0.42
CA GLU A 52 -0.26 11.18 1.57
C GLU A 52 1.09 10.49 1.33
N ILE A 53 1.11 9.24 0.90
CA ILE A 53 2.37 8.53 0.55
C ILE A 53 3.10 9.25 -0.59
N SER A 54 2.36 9.85 -1.52
CA SER A 54 2.94 10.58 -2.66
C SER A 54 3.64 11.88 -2.28
N LYS A 55 3.43 12.42 -1.07
CA LYS A 55 4.20 13.58 -0.57
C LYS A 55 5.67 13.23 -0.34
N TYR A 56 5.98 11.96 -0.11
CA TYR A 56 7.34 11.49 0.18
C TYR A 56 8.10 11.15 -1.09
N ASN A 57 8.87 12.12 -1.57
CA ASN A 57 9.67 12.01 -2.79
C ASN A 57 11.15 11.64 -2.54
N GLU A 58 11.57 11.57 -1.28
CA GLU A 58 12.93 11.19 -0.90
C GLU A 58 13.24 9.76 -1.33
N LYS A 59 14.39 9.58 -1.98
CA LYS A 59 14.78 8.27 -2.52
C LYS A 59 15.54 7.48 -1.48
N LYS A 60 15.06 6.27 -1.21
CA LYS A 60 15.77 5.26 -0.44
C LYS A 60 16.61 4.37 -1.36
N LEU A 61 17.81 4.01 -0.90
CA LEU A 61 18.62 2.97 -1.50
C LEU A 61 18.11 1.60 -1.06
N PHE A 62 17.89 0.71 -2.01
CA PHE A 62 17.60 -0.70 -1.78
C PHE A 62 18.77 -1.53 -2.29
N ASN A 63 19.39 -2.30 -1.40
CA ASN A 63 20.54 -3.15 -1.73
C ASN A 63 20.12 -4.52 -2.28
N SER A 64 18.93 -4.98 -1.91
CA SER A 64 18.40 -6.28 -2.31
C SER A 64 16.92 -6.21 -2.68
N TYR A 65 16.44 -7.24 -3.39
CA TYR A 65 15.01 -7.35 -3.65
C TYR A 65 14.19 -7.60 -2.38
N MET A 66 14.75 -8.31 -1.40
CA MET A 66 14.08 -8.56 -0.13
C MET A 66 13.82 -7.27 0.65
N GLU A 67 14.82 -6.37 0.71
CA GLU A 67 14.68 -5.06 1.36
C GLU A 67 13.58 -4.22 0.68
N TYR A 68 13.51 -4.27 -0.65
CA TYR A 68 12.43 -3.63 -1.39
C TYR A 68 11.06 -4.26 -1.11
N LEU A 69 10.97 -5.59 -1.05
CA LEU A 69 9.71 -6.29 -0.77
C LEU A 69 9.19 -6.00 0.64
N GLU A 70 10.08 -5.96 1.63
CA GLU A 70 9.75 -5.58 3.00
C GLU A 70 9.25 -4.13 3.06
N PHE A 71 9.91 -3.23 2.34
CA PHE A 71 9.45 -1.85 2.25
C PHE A 71 8.10 -1.70 1.54
N LEU A 72 7.92 -2.45 0.45
CA LEU A 72 6.68 -2.49 -0.29
C LEU A 72 5.54 -3.04 0.57
N SER A 73 5.78 -4.05 1.42
CA SER A 73 4.75 -4.58 2.32
C SER A 73 4.29 -3.53 3.32
N TYR A 74 5.19 -2.66 3.80
CA TYR A 74 4.78 -1.54 4.66
C TYR A 74 3.81 -0.58 3.95
N LEU A 75 4.08 -0.23 2.70
CA LEU A 75 3.20 0.64 1.92
C LEU A 75 1.86 -0.04 1.62
N ILE A 76 1.89 -1.33 1.24
CA ILE A 76 0.69 -2.11 0.94
C ILE A 76 -0.23 -2.24 2.16
N CYS A 77 0.33 -2.49 3.34
CA CYS A 77 -0.45 -2.64 4.58
C CYS A 77 -1.29 -1.39 4.90
N GLN A 78 -0.86 -0.20 4.47
CA GLN A 78 -1.64 1.02 4.65
C GLN A 78 -2.97 0.95 3.88
N PHE A 79 -2.96 0.40 2.66
CA PHE A 79 -4.15 0.22 1.85
C PHE A 79 -5.01 -0.95 2.33
N ASP A 80 -4.38 -2.04 2.76
CA ASP A 80 -5.05 -3.25 3.25
C ASP A 80 -5.90 -3.02 4.51
N ILE A 81 -5.73 -1.89 5.24
CA ILE A 81 -6.66 -1.43 6.28
C ILE A 81 -8.05 -1.07 5.71
N ILE A 82 -8.10 -0.64 4.45
CA ILE A 82 -9.34 -0.26 3.78
C ILE A 82 -9.85 -1.43 2.95
N ILE A 83 -9.00 -1.90 2.04
CA ILE A 83 -9.32 -2.86 1.01
C ILE A 83 -8.10 -3.71 0.68
N PRO A 84 -8.25 -5.03 0.44
CA PRO A 84 -7.16 -5.86 -0.04
C PRO A 84 -6.49 -5.28 -1.29
N TYR A 85 -5.17 -5.20 -1.27
CA TYR A 85 -4.35 -4.56 -2.31
C TYR A 85 -4.60 -5.14 -3.69
N TYR A 86 -4.92 -6.42 -3.80
CA TYR A 86 -5.22 -7.06 -5.08
C TYR A 86 -6.42 -6.41 -5.81
N LYS A 87 -7.32 -5.73 -5.08
CA LYS A 87 -8.45 -5.00 -5.66
C LYS A 87 -8.03 -3.69 -6.33
N ILE A 88 -6.84 -3.17 -6.00
CA ILE A 88 -6.34 -1.87 -6.47
C ILE A 88 -5.00 -1.98 -7.20
N CYS A 89 -4.43 -3.17 -7.37
CA CYS A 89 -3.11 -3.35 -8.00
C CYS A 89 -3.15 -3.41 -9.54
N GLY A 90 -4.35 -3.46 -10.14
CA GLY A 90 -4.50 -3.55 -11.60
C GLY A 90 -4.12 -4.90 -12.22
N ASN A 91 -3.89 -5.94 -11.42
CA ASN A 91 -3.60 -7.30 -11.91
C ASN A 91 -4.88 -8.14 -11.99
N PRO A 92 -5.40 -8.45 -13.20
CA PRO A 92 -6.63 -9.23 -13.35
C PRO A 92 -6.49 -10.68 -12.86
N ASN A 93 -5.28 -11.24 -12.86
CA ASN A 93 -5.05 -12.64 -12.48
C ASN A 93 -5.29 -12.90 -10.99
N TYR A 94 -5.16 -11.88 -10.14
CA TYR A 94 -5.46 -12.00 -8.71
C TYR A 94 -6.97 -12.06 -8.42
N VAL A 95 -7.80 -11.49 -9.30
CA VAL A 95 -9.27 -11.44 -9.12
C VAL A 95 -9.88 -12.84 -9.26
N ASN A 96 -9.25 -13.73 -10.02
CA ASN A 96 -9.77 -15.08 -10.32
C ASN A 96 -9.38 -16.14 -9.27
N SER A 97 -8.51 -15.82 -8.30
CA SER A 97 -7.93 -16.80 -7.38
C SER A 97 -8.57 -16.84 -6.00
N ILE A 98 -9.58 -16.01 -5.72
CA ILE A 98 -10.11 -15.85 -4.36
C ILE A 98 -11.62 -16.00 -4.34
N ASP A 99 -12.07 -17.17 -3.89
CA ASP A 99 -13.46 -17.63 -3.83
C ASP A 99 -14.00 -17.51 -2.38
N MET A 100 -13.83 -16.33 -1.78
CA MET A 100 -14.32 -16.03 -0.43
C MET A 100 -15.28 -14.84 -0.45
N ASN A 101 -16.26 -14.85 0.44
CA ASN A 101 -17.23 -13.78 0.59
C ASN A 101 -16.50 -12.46 0.94
N ASP A 102 -16.78 -11.39 0.19
CA ASP A 102 -15.95 -10.18 0.08
C ASP A 102 -15.56 -9.59 1.46
N GLU A 103 -16.48 -9.53 2.41
CA GLU A 103 -16.23 -8.85 3.70
C GLU A 103 -15.38 -9.68 4.69
N ASN A 104 -15.47 -11.01 4.66
CA ASN A 104 -14.60 -11.88 5.47
C ASN A 104 -13.15 -11.74 5.03
N GLU A 105 -12.93 -11.60 3.71
CA GLU A 105 -11.60 -11.42 3.18
C GLU A 105 -11.00 -10.08 3.57
N LYS A 106 -11.77 -8.98 3.42
CA LYS A 106 -11.33 -7.66 3.90
C LYS A 106 -10.92 -7.73 5.38
N HIS A 107 -11.71 -8.39 6.22
CA HIS A 107 -11.38 -8.53 7.64
C HIS A 107 -10.00 -9.17 7.89
N ILE A 108 -9.67 -10.27 7.18
CA ILE A 108 -8.37 -10.96 7.30
C ILE A 108 -7.21 -10.05 6.90
N TYR A 109 -7.29 -9.38 5.75
CA TYR A 109 -6.22 -8.49 5.27
C TYR A 109 -6.00 -7.32 6.23
N ARG A 110 -7.09 -6.74 6.72
CA ARG A 110 -7.00 -5.61 7.63
C ARG A 110 -6.39 -6.02 8.99
N LEU A 111 -6.73 -7.20 9.53
CA LEU A 111 -6.11 -7.74 10.76
C LEU A 111 -4.59 -7.92 10.58
N LYS A 112 -4.17 -8.57 9.49
CA LYS A 112 -2.74 -8.74 9.16
C LYS A 112 -2.03 -7.40 9.04
N SER A 113 -2.67 -6.42 8.42
CA SER A 113 -2.12 -5.06 8.27
C SER A 113 -1.99 -4.35 9.60
N ILE A 114 -2.98 -4.47 10.48
CA ILE A 114 -2.93 -3.90 11.83
C ILE A 114 -1.77 -4.50 12.62
N GLU A 115 -1.61 -5.82 12.59
CA GLU A 115 -0.50 -6.52 13.24
C GLU A 115 0.85 -6.06 12.67
N HIS A 116 0.96 -6.02 11.35
CA HIS A 116 2.18 -5.60 10.67
C HIS A 116 2.55 -4.15 11.01
N LEU A 117 1.58 -3.24 11.06
CA LEU A 117 1.81 -1.83 11.39
C LEU A 117 2.06 -1.57 12.87
N LYS A 118 1.54 -2.42 13.76
CA LYS A 118 1.87 -2.38 15.20
C LYS A 118 3.32 -2.81 15.44
N ASN A 119 3.79 -3.82 14.72
CA ASN A 119 5.11 -4.41 14.91
C ASN A 119 6.20 -3.68 14.12
N ASN A 120 5.85 -3.13 12.97
CA ASN A 120 6.78 -2.49 12.05
C ASN A 120 6.34 -1.07 11.76
N ILE A 121 6.85 -0.15 12.57
CA ILE A 121 6.55 1.26 12.47
C ILE A 121 7.38 1.84 11.33
N TYR A 122 6.99 1.61 10.08
CA TYR A 122 7.35 2.57 9.04
C TYR A 122 6.43 3.78 9.19
N LYS A 123 6.82 4.66 10.12
CA LYS A 123 6.30 6.01 10.22
C LYS A 123 7.08 6.87 9.24
N PHE A 124 6.37 7.57 8.38
CA PHE A 124 6.97 8.76 7.79
C PHE A 124 7.24 9.74 8.94
N GLU A 125 8.51 10.09 9.19
CA GLU A 125 8.88 10.90 10.35
C GLU A 125 8.09 12.22 10.38
N GLY A 126 7.50 12.54 11.54
CA GLY A 126 6.84 13.82 11.80
C GLY A 126 5.38 13.95 11.33
N ASP A 127 4.77 12.93 10.73
CA ASP A 127 3.39 13.05 10.23
C ASP A 127 2.33 12.65 11.27
N THR A 128 1.93 13.63 12.08
CA THR A 128 0.82 13.48 13.04
C THR A 128 -0.54 13.29 12.37
N VAL A 129 -0.70 13.70 11.10
CA VAL A 129 -1.92 13.49 10.31
C VAL A 129 -2.06 12.01 9.98
N TRP A 130 -0.95 11.34 9.66
CA TRP A 130 -0.93 9.90 9.42
C TRP A 130 -1.38 9.10 10.64
N ASP A 131 -0.82 9.38 11.81
CA ASP A 131 -1.18 8.69 13.06
C ASP A 131 -2.68 8.91 13.39
N GLN A 132 -3.18 10.14 13.26
CA GLN A 132 -4.60 10.46 13.46
C GLN A 132 -5.50 9.76 12.45
N MET A 133 -5.06 9.65 11.19
CA MET A 133 -5.81 8.97 10.15
C MET A 133 -5.89 7.46 10.42
N ILE A 134 -4.78 6.81 10.78
CA ILE A 134 -4.76 5.38 11.15
C ILE A 134 -5.71 5.13 12.32
N ILE A 135 -5.72 6.01 13.33
CA ILE A 135 -6.64 5.95 14.46
C ILE A 135 -8.09 6.07 13.98
N LYS A 136 -8.39 7.08 13.16
CA LYS A 136 -9.74 7.29 12.62
C LYS A 136 -10.23 6.12 11.77
N PHE A 137 -9.36 5.50 10.98
CA PHE A 137 -9.70 4.29 10.22
C PHE A 137 -9.97 3.11 11.12
N ARG A 138 -9.17 2.91 12.17
CA ARG A 138 -9.44 1.88 13.17
C ARG A 138 -10.80 2.07 13.81
N THR A 139 -11.15 3.28 14.25
CA THR A 139 -12.46 3.55 14.83
C THR A 139 -13.60 3.34 13.82
N VAL A 140 -13.44 3.80 12.57
CA VAL A 140 -14.47 3.69 11.53
C VAL A 140 -14.79 2.25 11.13
N PHE A 141 -13.78 1.40 11.00
CA PHE A 141 -13.97 0.02 10.53
C PHE A 141 -14.10 -1.01 11.65
N TYR A 142 -13.72 -0.65 12.89
CA TYR A 142 -13.66 -1.61 14.00
C TYR A 142 -14.33 -1.17 15.30
N GLY A 143 -14.78 0.08 15.42
CA GLY A 143 -15.52 0.54 16.61
C GLY A 143 -14.72 0.56 17.92
N PHE A 144 -13.39 0.64 17.84
CA PHE A 144 -12.53 0.91 19.01
C PHE A 144 -12.53 2.40 19.38
#